data_AF-A0A0H3N2H2-F1
#
_entry.id   AF-A0A0H3N2H2-F1
#
_cell.length_a   1.000
_cell.length_b   1.000
_cell.length_c   1.000
_cell.angle_alpha   90.00
_cell.angle_beta   90.00
_cell.angle_gamma   90.00
#
_symmetry.space_group_name_H-M   'P 1'
#
loop_
_entity.id
_entity.type
_entity.pdbx_description
1 polymer ?
#
loop_
_entity_poly.entity_id
_entity_poly.type
_entity_poly.pdbx_seq_one_letter_code
_entity_poly.pdbx_strand_id
1 'polypeptide(L)'
;MSDDRIIDFNELKNKVKDSDVDKFEQYIYNLYFSVMDGKMSMAEFSRKIFDYMRDNNISQEKFMKIQKQFMERYGMDTEEVEKQLRNFGIDPSTAGFMSNNTSSKVSTEDLESFKKSAGFYEKYGEKIQPKSCITTFIKNDLNDINVIIDQEKIMLCSDRKINLMDSELNEFLLEYKNMFNKKIKVVMCETTNKYDY
;
A
#
# COMPACT_ATOMS: atom_id res chain seq x y z
N MET A 1 2.91 -48.92 -26.71
CA MET A 1 2.14 -48.15 -25.72
C MET A 1 2.47 -46.69 -25.97
N SER A 2 1.54 -45.96 -26.57
CA SER A 2 1.73 -44.57 -26.96
C SER A 2 1.54 -43.70 -25.72
N ASP A 3 2.55 -42.89 -25.44
CA ASP A 3 2.63 -41.95 -24.32
C ASP A 3 1.67 -40.77 -24.60
N ASP A 4 0.40 -40.93 -24.19
CA ASP A 4 -0.63 -39.88 -24.22
C ASP A 4 -0.28 -38.80 -23.18
N ARG A 5 0.73 -37.99 -23.50
CA ARG A 5 0.93 -36.68 -22.87
C ARG A 5 -0.19 -35.77 -23.30
N ILE A 6 -1.28 -35.75 -22.54
CA ILE A 6 -2.35 -34.77 -22.67
C ILE A 6 -1.71 -33.39 -22.43
N ILE A 7 -1.55 -32.62 -23.50
CA ILE A 7 -1.07 -31.24 -23.42
C ILE A 7 -2.20 -30.40 -22.85
N ASP A 8 -2.06 -29.92 -21.61
CA ASP A 8 -2.99 -28.95 -21.05
C ASP A 8 -2.73 -27.58 -21.70
N PHE A 9 -3.58 -27.22 -22.65
CA PHE A 9 -3.52 -25.94 -23.36
C PHE A 9 -3.68 -24.73 -22.40
N ASN A 10 -4.26 -24.91 -21.21
CA ASN A 10 -4.35 -23.85 -20.20
C ASN A 10 -2.99 -23.59 -19.53
N GLU A 11 -2.21 -24.61 -19.24
CA GLU A 11 -0.84 -24.44 -18.72
C GLU A 11 0.04 -23.68 -19.71
N LEU A 12 -0.07 -24.00 -21.00
CA LEU A 12 0.71 -23.35 -22.06
C LEU A 12 0.35 -21.86 -22.20
N LYS A 13 -0.94 -21.53 -22.05
CA LYS A 13 -1.47 -20.16 -22.14
C LYS A 13 -1.08 -19.29 -20.94
N ASN A 14 -1.05 -19.87 -19.75
CA ASN A 14 -0.75 -19.17 -18.49
C ASN A 14 0.74 -19.20 -18.11
N LYS A 15 1.62 -19.72 -18.99
CA LYS A 15 3.07 -19.64 -18.82
C LYS A 15 3.55 -18.22 -19.06
N VAL A 16 4.24 -17.66 -18.07
CA VAL A 16 4.87 -16.33 -18.16
C VAL A 16 6.26 -16.48 -18.77
N LYS A 17 6.58 -15.61 -19.72
CA LYS A 17 7.92 -15.45 -20.28
C LYS A 17 8.56 -14.20 -19.69
N ASP A 18 9.89 -14.15 -19.61
CA ASP A 18 10.59 -12.95 -19.14
C ASP A 18 10.21 -11.70 -19.94
N SER A 19 9.96 -11.86 -21.25
CA SER A 19 9.50 -10.78 -22.12
C SER A 19 8.09 -10.27 -21.83
N ASP A 20 7.23 -11.07 -21.17
CA ASP A 20 5.94 -10.60 -20.68
C ASP A 20 6.14 -9.70 -19.44
N VAL A 21 7.12 -10.02 -18.59
CA VAL A 21 7.50 -9.20 -17.41
C VAL A 21 8.15 -7.90 -17.85
N ASP A 22 9.07 -7.93 -18.82
CA ASP A 22 9.75 -6.74 -19.35
C ASP A 22 8.76 -5.73 -19.95
N LYS A 23 7.76 -6.23 -20.70
CA LYS A 23 6.71 -5.38 -21.30
C LYS A 23 5.80 -4.78 -20.25
N PHE A 24 5.46 -5.56 -19.22
CA PHE A 24 4.65 -5.07 -18.11
C PHE A 24 5.40 -4.01 -17.30
N GLU A 25 6.68 -4.25 -17.00
CA GLU A 25 7.58 -3.31 -16.33
C GLU A 25 7.65 -1.95 -17.06
N GLN A 26 7.92 -1.97 -18.37
CA GLN A 26 7.97 -0.75 -19.18
C GLN A 26 6.63 -0.02 -19.20
N TYR A 27 5.53 -0.76 -19.25
CA TYR A 27 4.18 -0.19 -19.23
C TYR A 27 3.87 0.50 -17.89
N ILE A 28 4.14 -0.19 -16.77
CA ILE A 28 3.96 0.35 -15.42
C ILE A 28 4.83 1.58 -15.19
N TYR A 29 6.10 1.57 -15.60
CA TYR A 29 6.97 2.73 -15.42
C TYR A 29 6.45 3.97 -16.15
N ASN A 30 5.99 3.84 -17.39
CA ASN A 30 5.41 4.95 -18.15
C ASN A 30 4.15 5.51 -17.50
N LEU A 31 3.30 4.63 -16.96
CA LEU A 31 2.09 5.03 -16.25
C LEU A 31 2.41 5.70 -14.91
N TYR A 32 3.37 5.16 -14.17
CA TYR A 32 3.83 5.72 -12.89
C TYR A 32 4.35 7.15 -13.06
N PHE A 33 5.18 7.41 -14.07
CA PHE A 33 5.63 8.78 -14.37
C PHE A 33 4.46 9.71 -14.72
N SER A 34 3.45 9.21 -15.42
CA SER A 34 2.26 10.00 -15.77
C SER A 34 1.40 10.34 -14.55
N VAL A 35 1.33 9.43 -13.57
CA VAL A 35 0.66 9.67 -12.29
C VAL A 35 1.46 10.67 -11.45
N MET A 36 2.78 10.52 -11.37
CA MET A 36 3.66 11.41 -10.61
C MET A 36 3.70 12.84 -11.16
N ASP A 37 3.61 13.00 -12.48
CA ASP A 37 3.56 14.31 -13.15
C ASP A 37 2.12 14.89 -13.18
N GLY A 38 1.16 14.25 -12.50
CA GLY A 38 -0.23 14.71 -12.41
C GLY A 38 -1.04 14.62 -13.71
N LYS A 39 -0.46 14.03 -14.76
CA LYS A 39 -1.08 13.85 -16.09
C LYS A 39 -2.09 12.70 -16.13
N MET A 40 -2.14 11.89 -15.06
CA MET A 40 -3.00 10.72 -14.96
C MET A 40 -3.46 10.53 -13.51
N SER A 41 -4.75 10.36 -13.33
CA SER A 41 -5.33 9.98 -12.04
C SER A 41 -5.08 8.50 -11.71
N MET A 42 -5.14 8.14 -10.44
CA MET A 42 -5.03 6.73 -10.02
C MET A 42 -6.16 5.84 -10.60
N ALA A 43 -7.34 6.42 -10.86
CA ALA A 43 -8.44 5.72 -11.51
C ALA A 43 -8.13 5.41 -12.99
N GLU A 44 -7.52 6.34 -13.71
CA GLU A 44 -7.05 6.13 -15.08
C GLU A 44 -5.88 5.14 -15.14
N PHE A 45 -4.98 5.19 -14.17
CA PHE A 45 -3.93 4.18 -14.00
C PHE A 45 -4.54 2.78 -13.94
N SER A 46 -5.51 2.56 -13.04
CA SER A 46 -6.17 1.25 -12.89
C SER A 46 -6.89 0.80 -14.17
N ARG A 47 -7.62 1.70 -14.85
CA ARG A 47 -8.26 1.39 -16.14
C ARG A 47 -7.25 0.95 -17.19
N LYS A 48 -6.12 1.64 -17.27
CA LYS A 48 -5.04 1.31 -18.21
C LYS A 48 -4.42 -0.06 -17.93
N ILE A 49 -4.35 -0.50 -16.68
CA ILE A 49 -3.93 -1.89 -16.37
C ILE A 49 -4.94 -2.90 -16.92
N PHE A 50 -6.24 -2.68 -16.73
CA PHE A 50 -7.27 -3.57 -17.28
C PHE A 50 -7.30 -3.57 -18.81
N ASP A 51 -7.10 -2.41 -19.44
CA ASP A 51 -7.00 -2.30 -20.89
C ASP A 51 -5.76 -3.03 -21.41
N TYR A 52 -4.60 -2.89 -20.74
CA TYR A 52 -3.40 -3.65 -21.06
C TYR A 52 -3.63 -5.17 -21.02
N MET A 53 -4.35 -5.67 -20.01
CA MET A 53 -4.70 -7.08 -19.93
C MET A 53 -5.59 -7.52 -21.09
N ARG A 54 -6.60 -6.71 -21.43
CA ARG A 54 -7.54 -6.99 -22.52
C ARG A 54 -6.82 -6.99 -23.88
N ASP A 55 -6.05 -5.95 -24.15
CA ASP A 55 -5.38 -5.72 -25.44
C ASP A 55 -4.29 -6.76 -25.72
N ASN A 56 -3.67 -7.29 -24.66
CA ASN A 56 -2.61 -8.30 -24.76
C ASN A 56 -3.11 -9.73 -24.52
N ASN A 57 -4.43 -9.95 -24.42
CA ASN A 57 -5.03 -11.26 -24.13
C ASN A 57 -4.44 -11.95 -22.87
N ILE A 58 -4.09 -11.15 -21.86
CA ILE A 58 -3.54 -11.62 -20.60
C ILE A 58 -4.70 -12.05 -19.71
N SER A 59 -4.75 -13.35 -19.38
CA SER A 59 -5.70 -13.86 -18.39
C SER A 59 -5.36 -13.30 -17.01
N GLN A 60 -6.34 -13.26 -16.11
CA GLN A 60 -6.12 -12.87 -14.71
C GLN A 60 -5.01 -13.70 -14.06
N GLU A 61 -5.02 -15.02 -14.28
CA GLU A 61 -3.99 -15.90 -13.75
C GLU A 61 -2.59 -15.59 -14.31
N LYS A 62 -2.48 -15.29 -15.60
CA LYS A 62 -1.21 -14.90 -16.22
C LYS A 62 -0.74 -13.54 -15.69
N PHE A 63 -1.65 -12.60 -15.48
CA PHE A 63 -1.36 -11.29 -14.92
C PHE A 63 -0.80 -11.40 -13.50
N MET A 64 -1.40 -12.22 -12.64
CA MET A 64 -0.91 -12.47 -11.28
C MET A 64 0.51 -13.05 -11.28
N LYS A 65 0.81 -13.97 -12.19
CA LYS A 65 2.15 -14.53 -12.35
C LYS A 65 3.16 -13.48 -12.85
N ILE A 66 2.75 -12.59 -13.76
CA ILE A 66 3.57 -11.46 -14.22
C ILE A 66 3.87 -10.50 -13.06
N GLN A 67 2.86 -10.14 -12.25
CA GLN A 67 3.05 -9.28 -11.09
C GLN A 67 3.99 -9.91 -10.06
N LYS A 68 3.85 -11.21 -9.80
CA LYS A 68 4.73 -11.96 -8.89
C LYS A 68 6.19 -11.92 -9.36
N GLN A 69 6.46 -12.29 -10.61
CA GLN A 69 7.81 -12.27 -11.17
C GLN A 69 8.39 -10.85 -11.25
N PHE A 70 7.56 -9.85 -11.54
CA PHE A 70 7.95 -8.45 -11.49
C PHE A 70 8.44 -8.07 -10.09
N MET A 71 7.68 -8.37 -9.03
CA MET A 71 8.09 -8.06 -7.65
C MET A 71 9.37 -8.80 -7.22
N GLU A 72 9.47 -10.09 -7.55
CA GLU A 72 10.67 -10.91 -7.26
C GLU A 72 11.93 -10.33 -7.92
N ARG A 73 11.82 -9.81 -9.16
CA ARG A 73 12.94 -9.18 -9.89
C ARG A 73 13.51 -7.95 -9.18
N TYR A 74 12.68 -7.20 -8.45
CA TYR A 74 13.13 -6.04 -7.66
C TYR A 74 13.49 -6.38 -6.22
N GLY A 75 13.63 -7.67 -5.89
CA GLY A 75 14.00 -8.13 -4.56
C GLY A 75 12.90 -7.94 -3.52
N MET A 76 11.65 -7.78 -3.95
CA MET A 76 10.49 -7.83 -3.04
C MET A 76 9.98 -9.27 -2.96
N ASP A 77 10.11 -9.87 -1.78
CA ASP A 77 9.46 -11.14 -1.51
C ASP A 77 7.95 -10.91 -1.35
N THR A 78 7.18 -11.50 -2.26
CA THR A 78 5.72 -11.39 -2.26
C THR A 78 5.07 -11.88 -0.97
N GLU A 79 5.68 -12.86 -0.29
CA GLU A 79 5.18 -13.37 0.99
C GLU A 79 5.46 -12.39 2.13
N GLU A 80 6.60 -11.69 2.07
CA GLU A 80 6.97 -10.68 3.06
C GLU A 80 6.13 -9.39 2.89
N VAL A 81 5.86 -8.98 1.66
CA VAL A 81 4.93 -7.88 1.35
C VAL A 81 3.52 -8.23 1.82
N GLU A 82 3.06 -9.46 1.59
CA GLU A 82 1.75 -9.91 2.06
C GLU A 82 1.66 -9.87 3.59
N LYS A 83 2.69 -10.38 4.28
CA LYS A 83 2.80 -10.36 5.73
C LYS A 83 2.84 -8.94 6.29
N GLN A 84 3.57 -8.04 5.66
CA GLN A 84 3.62 -6.63 6.06
C GLN A 84 2.27 -5.95 5.86
N LEU A 85 1.59 -6.12 4.72
CA LEU A 85 0.26 -5.57 4.47
C LEU A 85 -0.77 -6.07 5.50
N ARG A 86 -0.76 -7.37 5.80
CA ARG A 86 -1.60 -7.95 6.86
C ARG A 86 -1.27 -7.36 8.24
N ASN A 87 0.00 -7.15 8.55
CA ASN A 87 0.43 -6.48 9.79
C ASN A 87 0.00 -5.00 9.85
N PHE A 88 -0.19 -4.35 8.70
CA PHE A 88 -0.78 -3.01 8.59
C PHE A 88 -2.32 -3.01 8.60
N GLY A 89 -2.97 -4.17 8.80
CA GLY A 89 -4.43 -4.29 8.79
C GLY A 89 -5.06 -4.22 7.40
N ILE A 90 -4.25 -4.32 6.34
CA ILE A 90 -4.68 -4.33 4.94
C ILE A 90 -4.76 -5.79 4.50
N ASP A 91 -5.95 -6.28 4.14
CA ASP A 91 -6.08 -7.61 3.54
C ASP A 91 -5.70 -7.55 2.04
N PRO A 92 -4.58 -8.15 1.63
CA PRO A 92 -4.11 -8.15 0.24
C PRO A 92 -5.14 -8.70 -0.76
N SER A 93 -6.05 -9.56 -0.29
CA SER A 93 -7.11 -10.15 -1.11
C SER A 93 -8.21 -9.15 -1.49
N THR A 94 -8.39 -8.10 -0.68
CA THR A 94 -9.39 -7.03 -0.88
C THR A 94 -8.82 -5.75 -1.49
N ALA A 95 -7.50 -5.56 -1.38
CA ALA A 95 -6.81 -4.37 -1.88
C ALA A 95 -6.63 -4.35 -3.42
N GLY A 96 -7.13 -5.36 -4.14
CA GLY A 96 -7.05 -5.46 -5.60
C GLY A 96 -5.63 -5.59 -6.16
N PHE A 97 -4.62 -5.68 -5.29
CA PHE A 97 -3.21 -5.75 -5.65
C PHE A 97 -2.71 -7.19 -5.73
N MET A 98 -3.27 -8.10 -4.92
CA MET A 98 -2.99 -9.55 -4.95
C MET A 98 -4.19 -10.38 -4.47
N SER A 99 -5.27 -10.42 -5.25
CA SER A 99 -6.37 -11.36 -4.93
C SER A 99 -5.97 -12.79 -5.28
N ASN A 100 -5.59 -13.56 -4.26
CA ASN A 100 -5.31 -15.00 -4.35
C ASN A 100 -6.57 -15.86 -4.50
N ASN A 101 -7.75 -15.28 -4.67
CA ASN A 101 -8.94 -16.06 -4.96
C ASN A 101 -8.93 -16.50 -6.43
N THR A 102 -8.43 -17.71 -6.64
CA THR A 102 -8.52 -18.54 -7.86
C THR A 102 -9.95 -18.89 -8.26
N SER A 103 -10.95 -18.21 -7.71
CA SER A 103 -12.35 -18.36 -8.08
C SER A 103 -12.71 -17.29 -9.09
N SER A 104 -12.94 -17.71 -10.32
CA SER A 104 -13.50 -16.96 -11.43
C SER A 104 -14.88 -16.38 -11.08
N LYS A 105 -14.88 -15.28 -10.31
CA LYS A 105 -15.96 -14.28 -10.16
C LYS A 105 -15.45 -13.24 -9.16
N VAL A 106 -15.07 -12.07 -9.66
CA VAL A 106 -15.07 -10.86 -8.84
C VAL A 106 -16.43 -10.81 -8.16
N SER A 107 -16.49 -10.94 -6.84
CA SER A 107 -17.77 -10.87 -6.15
C SER A 107 -18.34 -9.46 -6.35
N THR A 108 -19.67 -9.33 -6.39
CA THR A 108 -20.32 -8.02 -6.47
C THR A 108 -19.92 -7.10 -5.31
N GLU A 109 -19.55 -7.68 -4.18
CA GLU A 109 -19.07 -6.98 -2.99
C GLU A 109 -17.66 -6.41 -3.19
N ASP A 110 -16.74 -7.14 -3.84
CA ASP A 110 -15.41 -6.65 -4.23
C ASP A 110 -15.50 -5.53 -5.27
N LEU A 111 -16.45 -5.63 -6.21
CA LEU A 111 -16.69 -4.59 -7.21
C LEU A 111 -17.31 -3.34 -6.58
N GLU A 112 -18.18 -3.50 -5.59
CA GLU A 112 -18.78 -2.40 -4.85
C GLU A 112 -17.79 -1.68 -3.93
N SER A 113 -16.95 -2.42 -3.21
CA SER A 113 -15.90 -1.84 -2.37
C SER A 113 -14.90 -1.05 -3.23
N PHE A 114 -14.58 -1.57 -4.41
CA PHE A 114 -13.77 -0.88 -5.42
C PHE A 114 -14.46 0.38 -5.98
N LYS A 115 -15.76 0.32 -6.29
CA LYS A 115 -16.51 1.51 -6.73
C LYS A 115 -16.58 2.59 -5.64
N LYS A 116 -16.76 2.19 -4.39
CA LYS A 116 -16.83 3.11 -3.23
C LYS A 116 -15.48 3.78 -2.99
N SER A 117 -14.37 3.03 -3.03
CA SER A 117 -13.02 3.59 -2.91
C SER A 117 -12.67 4.46 -4.11
N ALA A 118 -13.00 4.05 -5.35
CA ALA A 118 -12.81 4.85 -6.55
C ALA A 118 -13.56 6.19 -6.49
N GLY A 119 -14.81 6.20 -6.01
CA GLY A 119 -15.61 7.42 -5.86
C GLY A 119 -15.05 8.40 -4.81
N PHE A 120 -14.37 7.90 -3.77
CA PHE A 120 -13.67 8.75 -2.81
C PHE A 120 -12.45 9.44 -3.45
N TYR A 121 -11.61 8.67 -4.15
CA TYR A 121 -10.43 9.21 -4.83
C TYR A 121 -10.79 10.06 -6.06
N GLU A 122 -11.91 9.82 -6.73
CA GLU A 122 -12.40 10.71 -7.80
C GLU A 122 -12.78 12.08 -7.26
N LYS A 123 -13.39 12.15 -6.06
CA LYS A 123 -13.81 13.41 -5.44
C LYS A 123 -12.68 14.15 -4.74
N TYR A 124 -11.75 13.44 -4.13
CA TYR A 124 -10.75 14.02 -3.22
C TYR A 124 -9.30 13.71 -3.59
N GLY A 125 -9.05 12.85 -4.58
CA GLY A 125 -7.71 12.35 -4.93
C GLY A 125 -6.70 13.44 -5.23
N GLU A 126 -7.10 14.51 -5.94
CA GLU A 126 -6.23 15.66 -6.21
C GLU A 126 -5.75 16.39 -4.95
N LYS A 127 -6.50 16.28 -3.84
CA LYS A 127 -6.17 16.91 -2.55
C LYS A 127 -5.47 15.95 -1.59
N ILE A 128 -5.43 14.66 -1.91
CA ILE A 128 -4.78 13.65 -1.08
C ILE A 128 -3.31 13.63 -1.42
N GLN A 129 -2.47 13.87 -0.42
CA GLN A 129 -1.03 13.69 -0.52
C GLN A 129 -0.65 12.47 0.31
N PRO A 130 -0.25 11.35 -0.34
CA PRO A 130 0.29 10.21 0.37
C PRO A 130 1.53 10.64 1.16
N LYS A 131 1.55 10.31 2.45
CA LYS A 131 2.65 10.67 3.32
C LYS A 131 3.00 9.52 4.25
N SER A 132 4.25 9.07 4.20
CA SER A 132 4.78 8.11 5.16
C SER A 132 5.17 8.82 6.45
N CYS A 133 4.77 8.28 7.59
CA CYS A 133 5.12 8.76 8.91
C CYS A 133 5.45 7.58 9.82
N ILE A 134 6.28 7.83 10.84
CA ILE A 134 6.62 6.82 11.84
C ILE A 134 5.68 7.04 13.02
N THR A 135 5.05 5.97 13.50
CA THR A 135 4.18 6.03 14.68
C THR A 135 4.73 5.17 15.80
N THR A 136 4.69 5.68 17.03
CA THR A 136 5.01 4.93 18.25
C THR A 136 4.08 5.39 19.39
N PHE A 137 4.25 4.83 20.59
CA PHE A 137 3.49 5.21 21.77
C PHE A 137 4.40 5.33 22.99
N ILE A 138 4.00 6.16 23.95
CA ILE A 138 4.60 6.27 25.28
C ILE A 138 3.47 6.06 26.28
N LYS A 139 3.58 5.02 27.10
CA LYS A 139 2.55 4.66 28.08
C LYS A 139 3.18 4.31 29.42
N ASN A 140 3.04 5.23 30.37
CA ASN A 140 3.54 5.11 31.73
C ASN A 140 2.55 5.78 32.71
N ASP A 141 2.96 5.92 33.98
CA ASP A 141 2.10 6.49 35.04
C ASP A 141 1.74 7.96 34.82
N LEU A 142 2.53 8.70 34.05
CA LEU A 142 2.35 10.13 33.80
C LEU A 142 1.63 10.40 32.47
N ASN A 143 1.82 9.54 31.47
CA ASN A 143 1.41 9.77 30.10
C ASN A 143 0.88 8.50 29.42
N ASP A 144 -0.16 8.66 28.58
CA ASP A 144 -0.61 7.68 27.59
C ASP A 144 -0.77 8.44 26.26
N ILE A 145 0.25 8.35 25.41
CA ILE A 145 0.44 9.23 24.24
C ILE A 145 0.75 8.38 23.01
N ASN A 146 0.06 8.68 21.91
CA ASN A 146 0.46 8.26 20.57
C ASN A 146 1.37 9.33 19.95
N VAL A 147 2.52 8.90 19.44
CA VAL A 147 3.52 9.77 18.83
C VAL A 147 3.53 9.53 17.33
N ILE A 148 3.39 10.60 16.55
CA ILE A 148 3.48 10.58 15.08
C ILE A 148 4.66 11.46 14.66
N ILE A 149 5.60 10.87 13.96
CA ILE A 149 6.83 11.51 13.52
C ILE A 149 6.78 11.71 12.01
N ASP A 150 6.98 12.96 11.62
CA ASP A 150 6.95 13.45 10.26
C ASP A 150 8.18 14.33 10.04
N GLN A 151 9.31 13.67 9.72
CA GLN A 151 10.61 14.32 9.55
C GLN A 151 10.96 15.18 10.77
N GLU A 152 11.07 16.50 10.61
CA GLU A 152 11.42 17.44 11.68
C GLU A 152 10.23 17.76 12.60
N LYS A 153 9.03 17.23 12.33
CA LYS A 153 7.81 17.46 13.11
C LYS A 153 7.42 16.21 13.91
N ILE A 154 7.21 16.37 15.21
CA ILE A 154 6.65 15.34 16.09
C ILE A 154 5.29 15.80 16.56
N MET A 155 4.28 14.95 16.46
CA MET A 155 2.95 15.16 17.01
C MET A 155 2.74 14.20 18.18
N LEU A 156 2.38 14.74 19.33
CA LEU A 156 2.04 14.00 20.54
C LEU A 156 0.52 14.08 20.72
N CYS A 157 -0.17 12.94 20.62
CA CYS A 157 -1.63 12.87 20.70
C CYS A 157 -2.05 12.12 21.95
N SER A 158 -2.85 12.77 22.80
CA SER A 158 -3.39 12.15 24.02
C SER A 158 -4.83 12.61 24.27
N ASP A 159 -5.63 11.68 24.81
CA ASP A 159 -6.99 11.97 25.28
C ASP A 159 -6.98 12.79 26.57
N ARG A 160 -5.82 12.89 27.23
CA ARG A 160 -5.61 13.66 28.46
C ARG A 160 -4.59 14.77 28.21
N LYS A 161 -4.34 15.57 29.24
CA LYS A 161 -3.27 16.56 29.22
C LYS A 161 -1.92 15.84 29.28
N ILE A 162 -0.98 16.24 28.43
CA ILE A 162 0.35 15.67 28.35
C ILE A 162 1.20 16.23 29.48
N ASN A 163 1.85 15.35 30.22
CA ASN A 163 2.76 15.72 31.29
C ASN A 163 4.19 15.83 30.77
N LEU A 164 4.71 17.05 30.65
CA LEU A 164 6.08 17.32 30.20
C LEU A 164 7.16 17.05 31.27
N MET A 165 6.77 16.70 32.51
CA MET A 165 7.72 16.26 33.53
C MET A 165 8.08 14.77 33.39
N ASP A 166 7.47 14.07 32.43
CA ASP A 166 7.77 12.69 32.11
C ASP A 166 9.18 12.55 31.52
N SER A 167 10.04 11.81 32.23
CA SER A 167 11.42 11.56 31.82
C SER A 167 11.51 10.76 30.52
N GLU A 168 10.62 9.77 30.32
CA GLU A 168 10.64 8.92 29.12
C GLU A 168 10.29 9.73 27.87
N LEU A 169 9.26 10.58 27.96
CA LEU A 169 8.90 11.50 26.89
C LEU A 169 10.05 12.47 26.56
N ASN A 170 10.70 13.04 27.58
CA ASN A 170 11.79 13.98 27.36
C ASN A 170 13.04 13.30 26.77
N GLU A 171 13.37 12.10 27.21
CA GLU A 171 14.46 11.28 26.67
C GLU A 171 14.20 10.95 25.20
N PHE A 172 13.00 10.46 24.88
CA PHE A 172 12.58 10.18 23.51
C PHE A 172 12.75 11.39 22.58
N LEU A 173 12.25 12.56 22.99
CA LEU A 173 12.35 13.79 22.20
C LEU A 173 13.81 14.25 22.03
N LEU A 174 14.65 14.06 23.06
CA LEU A 174 16.06 14.42 23.02
C LEU A 174 16.86 13.52 22.08
N GLU A 175 16.67 12.19 22.16
CA GLU A 175 17.32 11.23 21.28
C GLU A 175 16.95 11.47 19.82
N TYR A 176 15.66 11.66 19.54
CA TYR A 176 15.19 11.94 18.19
C TYR A 176 15.79 13.23 17.63
N LYS A 177 15.83 14.29 18.43
CA LYS A 177 16.48 15.56 18.06
C LYS A 177 17.98 15.37 17.77
N ASN A 178 18.68 14.59 18.59
CA ASN A 178 20.12 14.36 18.47
C ASN A 178 20.47 13.55 17.21
N MET A 179 19.61 12.62 16.79
CA MET A 179 19.79 11.84 15.56
C MET A 179 20.01 12.73 14.32
N PHE A 180 19.32 13.87 14.24
CA PHE A 180 19.39 14.77 13.08
C PHE A 180 20.20 16.04 13.33
N ASN A 181 20.71 16.26 14.55
CA ASN A 181 21.40 17.47 15.00
C ASN A 181 20.71 18.78 14.56
N LYS A 182 19.38 18.77 14.56
CA LYS A 182 18.50 19.85 14.06
C LYS A 182 17.45 20.19 15.10
N LYS A 183 16.85 21.37 14.95
CA LYS A 183 15.66 21.72 15.74
C LYS A 183 14.48 20.90 15.25
N ILE A 184 13.76 20.29 16.18
CA ILE A 184 12.50 19.59 15.91
C ILE A 184 11.32 20.47 16.34
N LYS A 185 10.19 20.34 15.65
CA LYS A 185 8.93 20.98 15.98
C LYS A 185 8.02 19.98 16.66
N VAL A 186 7.79 20.16 17.96
CA VAL A 186 6.83 19.34 18.72
C VAL A 186 5.46 20.02 18.71
N VAL A 187 4.43 19.28 18.34
CA VAL A 187 3.01 19.69 18.36
C VAL A 187 2.27 18.79 19.33
N MET A 188 1.54 19.39 20.27
CA MET A 188 0.77 18.66 21.28
C MET A 188 -0.71 18.75 20.96
N CYS A 189 -1.33 17.60 20.77
CA CYS A 189 -2.76 17.41 20.59
C CYS A 189 -3.30 16.78 21.87
N GLU A 190 -3.70 17.63 22.82
CA GLU A 190 -4.20 17.22 24.13
C GLU A 190 -5.73 17.20 24.15
N THR A 191 -6.31 16.42 25.07
CA THR A 191 -7.78 16.38 25.31
C THR A 191 -8.57 16.10 24.03
N THR A 192 -8.11 15.13 23.24
CA THR A 192 -8.74 14.77 21.98
C THR A 192 -10.08 14.06 22.18
N ASN A 193 -11.11 14.49 21.44
CA ASN A 193 -12.39 13.79 21.38
C ASN A 193 -12.37 12.74 20.27
N LYS A 194 -12.89 11.55 20.56
CA LYS A 194 -12.97 10.42 19.62
C LYS A 194 -14.44 10.05 19.38
N TYR A 195 -14.80 9.79 18.13
CA TYR A 195 -16.11 9.26 17.74
C TYR A 195 -15.96 8.36 16.53
N ASP A 196 -16.80 7.34 16.46
CA ASP A 196 -16.92 6.47 15.29
C ASP A 196 -17.96 7.06 14.33
N TYR A 197 -17.65 7.08 13.03
CA TYR A 197 -18.50 7.61 11.95
C TYR A 197 -19.01 6.49 11.05
#